data_AF-A0A520H8J2-F1
#
_entry.id   AF-A0A520H8J2-F1
#
_cell.length_a   1.000
_cell.length_b   1.000
_cell.length_c   1.000
_cell.angle_alpha   90.00
_cell.angle_beta   90.00
_cell.angle_gamma   90.00
#
_symmetry.space_group_name_H-M   'P 1'
#
loop_
_entity.id
_entity.type
_entity.pdbx_description
1 polymer ?
#
loop_
_entity_poly.entity_id
_entity_poly.type
_entity_poly.pdbx_seq_one_letter_code
_entity_poly.pdbx_strand_id
1 'polypeptide(L)'
;MSVFKNVIVYRIEAPWSQSLSDAEEALAAQRFVPCTPSQEKSAGWVGPRGDEHGLLVESVGGQWILEFMVESKTLPGSVVRRKVDERCAQIEAATGRKPGKKEKKELKEDITHELLPMAFTRHARIAV
;
A
#
# COMPACT_ATOMS: atom_id res chain seq x y z
N MET A 1 -11.52 -19.79 10.52
CA MET A 1 -12.46 -18.66 10.44
C MET A 1 -12.03 -17.63 11.48
N SER A 2 -11.36 -16.55 11.06
CA SER A 2 -11.01 -15.49 12.01
C SER A 2 -12.17 -14.52 12.10
N VAL A 3 -12.71 -14.39 13.31
CA VAL A 3 -13.61 -13.31 13.73
C VAL A 3 -12.94 -11.94 13.55
N PHE A 4 -13.75 -10.88 13.42
CA PHE A 4 -13.27 -9.49 13.49
C PHE A 4 -12.54 -9.27 14.83
N LYS A 5 -11.25 -8.92 14.77
CA LYS A 5 -10.44 -8.69 15.98
C LYS A 5 -10.69 -7.31 16.60
N ASN A 6 -11.08 -6.35 15.77
CA ASN A 6 -11.41 -4.97 16.12
C ASN A 6 -12.53 -4.51 15.19
N VAL A 7 -13.37 -3.58 15.65
CA VAL A 7 -14.50 -3.06 14.86
C VAL A 7 -14.52 -1.54 14.98
N ILE A 8 -14.71 -0.87 13.85
CA ILE A 8 -15.08 0.54 13.78
C ILE A 8 -16.44 0.60 13.09
N VAL A 9 -17.43 1.20 13.75
CA VAL A 9 -18.81 1.21 13.27
C VAL A 9 -19.12 2.55 12.62
N TYR A 10 -19.67 2.49 11.41
CA TYR A 10 -20.20 3.64 10.69
C TYR A 10 -21.68 3.42 10.40
N ARG A 11 -22.46 4.50 10.43
CA ARG A 11 -23.87 4.46 10.02
C ARG A 11 -23.98 4.97 8.60
N ILE A 12 -24.52 4.13 7.71
CA ILE A 12 -24.90 4.53 6.36
C ILE A 12 -26.23 5.29 6.42
N GLU A 13 -26.32 6.42 5.76
CA GLU A 13 -27.54 7.21 5.71
C GLU A 13 -28.60 6.54 4.82
N ALA A 14 -29.88 6.76 5.16
CA ALA A 14 -31.03 6.16 4.49
C ALA A 14 -31.11 6.31 2.96
N PRO A 15 -30.62 7.40 2.30
CA PRO A 15 -30.69 7.50 0.84
C PRO A 15 -29.74 6.54 0.10
N TRP A 16 -28.87 5.81 0.80
CA TRP A 16 -28.00 4.84 0.14
C TRP A 16 -28.80 3.59 -0.30
N SER A 17 -28.94 3.42 -1.61
CA SER A 17 -29.71 2.34 -2.22
C SER A 17 -28.95 1.70 -3.39
N GLN A 18 -27.78 1.12 -3.11
CA GLN A 18 -27.02 0.39 -4.14
C GLN A 18 -27.51 -1.04 -4.25
N SER A 19 -27.60 -1.57 -5.48
CA SER A 19 -27.76 -3.01 -5.67
C SER A 19 -26.42 -3.71 -5.51
N LEU A 20 -26.45 -5.02 -5.23
CA LEU A 20 -25.23 -5.82 -5.09
C LEU A 20 -24.42 -5.84 -6.41
N SER A 21 -25.09 -5.83 -7.56
CA SER A 21 -24.44 -5.79 -8.87
C SER A 21 -23.76 -4.45 -9.14
N ASP A 22 -24.42 -3.33 -8.83
CA ASP A 22 -23.82 -2.00 -9.01
C ASP A 22 -22.60 -1.83 -8.11
N ALA A 23 -22.68 -2.36 -6.88
CA ALA A 23 -21.55 -2.39 -5.96
C ALA A 23 -20.39 -3.24 -6.50
N GLU A 24 -20.64 -4.46 -6.98
CA GLU A 24 -19.60 -5.32 -7.56
C GLU A 24 -18.90 -4.65 -8.74
N GLU A 25 -19.65 -4.00 -9.65
CA GLU A 25 -19.09 -3.26 -10.78
C GLU A 25 -18.21 -2.08 -10.32
N ALA A 26 -18.69 -1.28 -9.36
CA ALA A 26 -17.94 -0.17 -8.82
C ALA A 26 -16.65 -0.61 -8.10
N LEU A 27 -16.71 -1.72 -7.35
CA LEU A 27 -15.55 -2.30 -6.67
C LEU A 27 -14.54 -2.86 -7.67
N ALA A 28 -15.00 -3.46 -8.77
CA ALA A 28 -14.14 -4.01 -9.81
C ALA A 28 -13.24 -2.95 -10.45
N ALA A 29 -13.73 -1.72 -10.61
CA ALA A 29 -12.94 -0.58 -11.09
C ALA A 29 -11.78 -0.20 -10.14
N GLN A 30 -11.82 -0.66 -8.89
CA GLN A 30 -10.82 -0.42 -7.85
C GLN A 30 -10.24 -1.74 -7.31
N ARG A 31 -10.23 -2.80 -8.14
CA ARG A 31 -9.61 -4.07 -7.77
C ARG A 31 -8.12 -3.87 -7.46
N PHE A 32 -7.66 -4.56 -6.43
CA PHE A 32 -6.26 -4.48 -6.01
C PHE A 32 -5.32 -4.90 -7.14
N VAL A 33 -4.28 -4.08 -7.34
CA VAL A 33 -3.15 -4.37 -8.20
C VAL A 33 -1.89 -4.27 -7.34
N PRO A 34 -0.97 -5.24 -7.38
CA PRO A 34 0.28 -5.17 -6.63
C PRO A 34 1.10 -3.92 -6.96
N CYS A 35 1.92 -3.46 -6.01
CA CYS A 35 2.84 -2.34 -6.18
C CYS A 35 3.76 -2.57 -7.38
N THR A 36 3.89 -1.55 -8.22
CA THR A 36 4.94 -1.51 -9.22
C THR A 36 6.33 -1.37 -8.56
N PRO A 37 7.44 -1.61 -9.28
CA PRO A 37 8.79 -1.51 -8.71
C PRO A 37 9.08 -0.16 -8.04
N SER A 38 8.56 0.95 -8.58
CA SER A 38 8.74 2.32 -8.09
C SER A 38 7.61 2.82 -7.18
N GLN A 39 6.61 1.99 -6.87
CA GLN A 39 5.46 2.36 -6.04
C GLN A 39 5.65 1.89 -4.59
N GLU A 40 5.56 2.81 -3.64
CA GLU A 40 5.72 2.49 -2.21
C GLU A 40 4.51 1.75 -1.64
N LYS A 41 3.31 2.06 -2.13
CA LYS A 41 2.05 1.54 -1.59
C LYS A 41 1.01 1.39 -2.69
N SER A 42 0.26 0.29 -2.64
CA SER A 42 -0.93 0.05 -3.46
C SER A 42 -2.07 -0.40 -2.57
N ALA A 43 -3.31 -0.13 -2.98
CA ALA A 43 -4.49 -0.55 -2.24
C ALA A 43 -5.68 -0.75 -3.18
N GLY A 44 -6.57 -1.66 -2.83
CA GLY A 44 -7.76 -1.97 -3.61
C GLY A 44 -8.56 -3.14 -3.06
N TRP A 45 -9.64 -3.47 -3.74
CA TRP A 45 -10.55 -4.54 -3.34
C TRP A 45 -10.06 -5.92 -3.76
N VAL A 46 -10.26 -6.90 -2.90
CA VAL A 46 -9.97 -8.31 -3.14
C VAL A 46 -11.19 -9.15 -2.74
N GLY A 47 -11.28 -10.38 -3.26
CA GLY A 47 -12.38 -11.27 -2.90
C GLY A 47 -12.26 -11.69 -1.43
N PRO A 48 -13.35 -11.62 -0.63
CA PRO A 48 -13.30 -11.89 0.82
C PRO A 48 -12.96 -13.34 1.17
N ARG A 49 -13.12 -14.27 0.22
CA ARG A 49 -12.75 -15.70 0.37
C ARG A 49 -11.32 -16.02 -0.08
N GLY A 50 -10.64 -15.07 -0.73
CA GLY A 50 -9.29 -15.27 -1.27
C GLY A 50 -9.24 -16.03 -2.59
N ASP A 51 -10.37 -16.28 -3.24
CA ASP A 51 -10.41 -16.90 -4.56
C ASP A 51 -9.85 -15.96 -5.62
N GLU A 52 -8.99 -16.51 -6.49
CA GLU A 52 -8.44 -15.79 -7.62
C GLU A 52 -9.59 -15.41 -8.58
N HIS A 53 -9.74 -14.11 -8.87
CA HIS A 53 -10.86 -13.56 -9.66
C HIS A 53 -12.27 -13.77 -9.09
N GLY A 54 -12.42 -14.11 -7.80
CA GLY A 54 -13.73 -14.17 -7.14
C GLY A 54 -14.43 -12.82 -7.01
N LEU A 55 -15.72 -12.83 -6.64
CA LEU A 55 -16.51 -11.63 -6.36
C LEU A 55 -15.85 -10.76 -5.28
N LEU A 56 -15.96 -9.43 -5.42
CA LEU A 56 -15.42 -8.46 -4.47
C LEU A 56 -16.40 -8.11 -3.34
N VAL A 57 -17.68 -8.31 -3.57
CA VAL A 57 -18.73 -8.26 -2.54
C VAL A 57 -19.53 -9.57 -2.54
N GLU A 58 -19.77 -10.11 -1.35
CA GLU A 58 -20.61 -11.28 -1.16
C GLU A 58 -21.80 -10.96 -0.24
N SER A 59 -23.00 -11.41 -0.61
CA SER A 59 -24.18 -11.31 0.24
C SER A 59 -24.40 -12.61 1.00
N VAL A 60 -24.31 -12.55 2.33
CA VAL A 60 -24.55 -13.68 3.23
C VAL A 60 -25.66 -13.30 4.21
N GLY A 61 -26.84 -13.92 4.10
CA GLY A 61 -27.97 -13.60 4.96
C GLY A 61 -28.44 -12.14 4.85
N GLY A 62 -28.26 -11.51 3.67
CA GLY A 62 -28.59 -10.10 3.44
C GLY A 62 -27.54 -9.10 3.95
N GLN A 63 -26.45 -9.57 4.54
CA GLN A 63 -25.30 -8.74 4.92
C GLN A 63 -24.24 -8.80 3.82
N TRP A 64 -23.65 -7.67 3.50
CA TRP A 64 -22.57 -7.60 2.51
C TRP A 64 -21.23 -7.72 3.20
N ILE A 65 -20.36 -8.56 2.66
CA ILE A 65 -19.01 -8.80 3.16
C ILE A 65 -18.03 -8.42 2.06
N LEU A 66 -17.06 -7.58 2.40
CA LEU A 66 -16.00 -7.15 1.50
C LEU A 66 -14.64 -7.29 2.17
N GLU A 67 -13.59 -7.21 1.36
CA GLU A 67 -12.24 -7.12 1.89
C GLU A 67 -11.37 -6.13 1.10
N PHE A 68 -10.72 -5.25 1.84
CA PHE A 68 -9.81 -4.25 1.31
C PHE A 68 -8.36 -4.65 1.61
N MET A 69 -7.53 -4.67 0.57
CA MET A 69 -6.11 -5.00 0.68
C MET A 69 -5.27 -3.74 0.55
N VAL A 70 -4.26 -3.63 1.41
CA VAL A 70 -3.20 -2.63 1.34
C VAL A 70 -1.86 -3.36 1.26
N GLU A 71 -1.09 -3.07 0.22
CA GLU A 71 0.30 -3.47 0.09
C GLU A 71 1.22 -2.28 0.28
N SER A 72 2.25 -2.44 1.11
CA SER A 72 3.31 -1.45 1.29
C SER A 72 4.69 -2.10 1.14
N LYS A 73 5.58 -1.45 0.39
CA LYS A 73 6.99 -1.80 0.33
C LYS A 73 7.70 -1.36 1.61
N THR A 74 8.43 -2.28 2.22
CA THR A 74 9.13 -2.06 3.48
C THR A 74 10.56 -1.66 3.21
N LEU A 75 10.84 -0.36 3.30
CA LEU A 75 12.18 0.19 3.23
C LEU A 75 12.56 0.81 4.59
N PRO A 76 13.35 0.11 5.43
CA PRO A 76 13.70 0.64 6.74
C PRO A 76 14.48 1.95 6.61
N GLY A 77 14.05 2.99 7.34
CA GLY A 77 14.70 4.30 7.28
C GLY A 77 16.18 4.29 7.68
N SER A 78 16.60 3.32 8.49
CA SER A 78 18.01 3.08 8.84
C SER A 78 18.86 2.68 7.63
N VAL A 79 18.33 1.86 6.70
CA VAL A 79 19.03 1.43 5.49
C VAL A 79 19.22 2.61 4.54
N VAL A 80 18.16 3.39 4.33
CA VAL A 80 18.21 4.60 3.49
C VAL A 80 19.23 5.59 4.05
N ARG A 81 19.18 5.85 5.36
CA ARG A 81 20.12 6.77 6.03
C ARG A 81 21.57 6.32 5.85
N ARG A 82 21.86 5.04 6.09
CA ARG A 82 23.21 4.50 5.90
C ARG A 82 23.72 4.71 4.46
N LYS A 83 22.87 4.46 3.46
CA LYS A 83 23.22 4.67 2.05
C LYS A 83 23.42 6.15 1.70
N VAL A 84 22.62 7.05 2.26
CA VAL A 84 22.80 8.49 2.09
C VAL A 84 24.14 8.93 2.69
N ASP A 85 24.47 8.44 3.88
CA ASP A 85 25.73 8.77 4.56
C ASP A 85 26.95 8.22 3.76
N GLU A 86 26.88 6.99 3.25
CA GLU A 86 27.88 6.41 2.33
C GLU A 86 28.09 7.29 1.09
N ARG A 87 27.00 7.72 0.43
CA ARG A 87 27.06 8.58 -0.77
C ARG A 87 27.59 9.97 -0.46
N CYS A 88 27.25 10.53 0.70
CA CYS A 88 27.80 11.81 1.16
C CYS A 88 29.31 11.73 1.38
N ALA A 89 29.80 10.65 1.99
CA ALA A 89 31.23 10.44 2.21
C ALA A 89 31.99 10.31 0.88
N GLN A 90 31.41 9.64 -0.12
CA GLN A 90 31.97 9.56 -1.47
C GLN A 90 32.11 10.94 -2.12
N ILE A 91 31.07 11.79 -2.03
CA ILE A 91 31.10 13.15 -2.61
C ILE A 91 32.15 14.02 -1.90
N GLU A 92 32.25 13.92 -0.57
CA GLU A 92 33.25 14.65 0.21
C GLU A 92 34.67 14.21 -0.18
N ALA A 93 34.92 12.91 -0.31
CA ALA A 93 36.22 12.39 -0.74
C ALA A 93 36.60 12.84 -2.16
N ALA A 94 35.63 12.92 -3.08
CA ALA A 94 35.88 13.28 -4.48
C ALA A 94 36.01 14.80 -4.72
N THR A 95 35.27 15.62 -3.95
CA THR A 95 35.16 17.07 -4.21
C THR A 95 35.78 17.94 -3.11
N GLY A 96 36.13 17.35 -1.96
CA GLY A 96 36.57 18.09 -0.76
C GLY A 96 35.45 18.84 -0.04
N ARG A 97 34.19 18.75 -0.52
CA ARG A 97 33.04 19.46 0.04
C ARG A 97 31.97 18.49 0.55
N LYS A 98 31.44 18.77 1.73
CA LYS A 98 30.26 18.07 2.27
C LYS A 98 28.98 18.48 1.52
N PRO A 99 28.12 17.51 1.14
CA PRO A 99 26.80 17.82 0.58
C PRO A 99 25.94 18.67 1.50
N GLY A 100 25.28 19.66 0.91
CA GLY A 100 24.36 20.57 1.62
C GLY A 100 23.02 19.89 1.96
N LYS A 101 22.15 20.58 2.71
CA LYS A 101 20.84 20.03 3.11
C LYS A 101 19.95 19.66 1.92
N LYS A 102 19.95 20.49 0.87
CA LYS A 102 19.16 20.25 -0.36
C LYS A 102 19.66 19.00 -1.08
N GLU A 103 20.96 18.94 -1.33
CA GLU A 103 21.65 17.81 -1.99
C GLU A 103 21.44 16.49 -1.22
N LYS A 104 21.53 16.50 0.11
CA LYS A 104 21.21 15.32 0.93
C LYS A 104 19.76 14.85 0.80
N LYS A 105 18.82 15.77 0.61
CA LYS A 105 17.40 15.44 0.40
C LYS A 105 17.22 14.75 -0.95
N GLU A 106 17.82 15.29 -2.00
CA GLU A 106 17.81 14.70 -3.35
C GLU A 106 18.46 13.32 -3.34
N LEU A 107 19.64 13.17 -2.73
CA LEU A 107 20.30 11.87 -2.55
C LEU A 107 19.41 10.85 -1.82
N LYS A 108 18.63 11.29 -0.83
CA LYS A 108 17.71 10.42 -0.11
C LYS A 108 16.57 9.95 -1.02
N GLU A 109 16.00 10.84 -1.83
CA GLU A 109 14.94 10.52 -2.79
C GLU A 109 15.45 9.54 -3.86
N ASP A 110 16.63 9.80 -4.43
CA ASP A 110 17.29 8.93 -5.41
C ASP A 110 17.55 7.54 -4.84
N ILE A 111 18.18 7.46 -3.66
CA ILE A 111 18.45 6.19 -2.98
C ILE A 111 17.16 5.46 -2.65
N THR A 112 16.10 6.18 -2.25
CA THR A 112 14.81 5.55 -1.98
C THR A 112 14.26 4.91 -3.25
N HIS A 113 14.29 5.63 -4.37
CA HIS A 113 13.85 5.12 -5.67
C HIS A 113 14.71 3.95 -6.17
N GLU A 114 16.02 3.98 -5.95
CA GLU A 114 16.94 2.87 -6.27
C GLU A 114 16.66 1.61 -5.44
N LEU A 115 16.33 1.78 -4.14
CA LEU A 115 16.11 0.66 -3.23
C LEU A 115 14.70 0.08 -3.30
N LEU A 116 13.72 0.86 -3.76
CA LEU A 116 12.32 0.47 -3.75
C LEU A 116 12.02 -0.81 -4.56
N PRO A 117 12.63 -1.07 -5.73
CA PRO A 117 12.49 -2.34 -6.44
C PRO A 117 12.93 -3.57 -5.62
N MET A 118 13.87 -3.40 -4.68
CA MET A 118 14.42 -4.47 -3.84
C MET A 118 13.72 -4.63 -2.49
N ALA A 119 12.77 -3.74 -2.17
CA ALA A 119 12.06 -3.76 -0.90
C ALA A 119 11.03 -4.91 -0.84
N PHE A 120 11.01 -5.64 0.28
CA PHE A 120 9.97 -6.63 0.55
C PHE A 120 8.61 -5.95 0.71
N THR A 121 7.54 -6.61 0.26
CA THR A 121 6.17 -6.11 0.45
C THR A 121 5.56 -6.67 1.72
N ARG A 122 4.67 -5.89 2.32
CA ARG A 122 3.82 -6.28 3.43
C ARG A 122 2.37 -6.05 3.05
N HIS A 123 1.51 -7.04 3.30
CA HIS A 123 0.07 -6.91 3.12
C HIS A 123 -0.64 -6.67 4.44
N ALA A 124 -1.68 -5.85 4.39
CA ALA A 124 -2.70 -5.71 5.41
C ALA A 124 -4.06 -5.89 4.74
N ARG A 125 -4.90 -6.75 5.34
CA ARG A 125 -6.27 -7.02 4.87
C ARG A 125 -7.26 -6.50 5.90
N ILE A 126 -8.29 -5.81 5.43
CA ILE A 126 -9.33 -5.18 6.25
C ILE A 126 -10.67 -5.75 5.78
N ALA A 127 -11.32 -6.53 6.63
CA ALA A 127 -12.69 -6.97 6.39
C ALA A 127 -13.65 -5.81 6.65
N VAL A 128 -14.63 -5.64 5.76
CA VAL A 128 -15.69 -4.62 5.81
C VAL A 128 -17.04 -5.31 5.84
#